data_AF-A0A7C9D9I1-F1
#
_entry.id   AF-A0A7C9D9I1-F1
#
_cell.length_a   1.000
_cell.length_b   1.000
_cell.length_c   1.000
_cell.angle_alpha   90.00
_cell.angle_beta   90.00
_cell.angle_gamma   90.00
#
_symmetry.space_group_name_H-M   'P 1'
#
loop_
_entity.id
_entity.type
_entity.pdbx_description
1 polymer ?
#
loop_
_entity_poly.entity_id
_entity_poly.type
_entity_poly.pdbx_seq_one_letter_code
_entity_poly.pdbx_strand_id
1 'polypeptide(L)'
;NTTILRGTVISDPTRDFDSDTVAPLRADLAKKNGFPLTVEVKTMVQVQLGKLKTKRVGIRVTCDGIRGFQPKNATSKTPTPGTTTNAKCKVDLRIKIWKFTF
;
A
#
# COMPACT_ATOMS: atom_id res chain seq x y z
N ASN A 1 -2.32 -7.58 17.70
CA ASN A 1 -2.42 -8.00 16.28
C ASN A 1 -1.77 -6.89 15.46
N THR A 2 -0.62 -7.17 14.82
CA THR A 2 0.23 -6.16 14.19
C THR A 2 0.63 -6.64 12.81
N THR A 3 0.29 -5.90 11.77
CA THR A 3 0.65 -6.24 10.38
C THR A 3 1.88 -5.43 9.97
N ILE A 4 2.99 -6.11 9.65
CA ILE A 4 4.23 -5.48 9.19
C ILE A 4 4.32 -5.62 7.68
N LEU A 5 4.26 -4.50 6.97
CA LEU A 5 4.54 -4.44 5.54
C LEU A 5 6.05 -4.19 5.34
N ARG A 6 6.75 -5.15 4.71
CA ARG A 6 8.14 -4.98 4.30
C ARG A 6 8.16 -4.61 2.82
N GLY A 7 8.63 -3.40 2.51
CA GLY A 7 8.83 -2.93 1.15
C GLY A 7 10.30 -2.57 0.94
N THR A 8 10.83 -2.92 -0.23
CA THR A 8 12.15 -2.47 -0.68
C THR A 8 11.93 -1.34 -1.67
N VAL A 9 12.49 -0.17 -1.40
CA VAL A 9 12.54 0.93 -2.37
C VAL A 9 13.79 0.70 -3.20
N ILE A 10 13.60 0.36 -4.48
CA ILE A 10 14.69 0.24 -5.45
C ILE A 10 14.75 1.56 -6.19
N SER A 11 15.82 2.32 -6.00
CA SER A 11 16.15 3.45 -6.87
C SER A 11 16.62 2.89 -8.21
N ASP A 12 16.00 3.32 -9.31
CA ASP A 12 16.47 3.00 -10.64
C ASP A 12 17.73 3.83 -10.93
N PRO A 13 18.92 3.20 -11.06
CA PRO A 13 20.17 3.92 -11.24
C PRO A 13 20.28 4.62 -12.60
N THR A 14 19.35 4.35 -13.53
CA THR A 14 19.27 5.01 -14.83
C THR A 14 18.29 6.18 -14.85
N ARG A 15 17.49 6.34 -13.79
CA ARG A 15 16.58 7.47 -13.60
C ARG A 15 17.16 8.39 -12.54
N ASP A 16 18.01 9.30 -13.00
CA ASP A 16 18.34 10.46 -12.20
C ASP A 16 17.08 11.32 -12.06
N PHE A 17 16.76 11.64 -10.80
CA PHE A 17 15.83 12.72 -10.55
C PHE A 17 16.55 14.02 -10.92
N ASP A 18 15.92 14.83 -11.78
CA ASP A 18 16.45 16.14 -12.14
C ASP A 18 16.74 16.93 -10.85
N SER A 19 17.85 17.67 -10.81
CA SER A 19 18.37 18.34 -9.59
C SER A 19 17.29 19.19 -8.92
N ASP A 20 16.46 19.80 -9.76
CA ASP A 20 15.39 20.72 -9.40
C ASP A 20 14.19 20.00 -8.74
N THR A 21 14.06 18.69 -8.96
CA THR A 21 12.98 17.84 -8.39
C THR A 21 13.38 17.16 -7.08
N VAL A 22 14.68 17.01 -6.80
CA VAL A 22 15.18 16.33 -5.59
C VAL A 22 15.00 17.20 -4.35
N ALA A 23 15.31 18.49 -4.44
CA ALA A 23 15.15 19.43 -3.33
C ALA A 23 13.71 19.50 -2.78
N PRO A 24 12.66 19.69 -3.61
CA PRO A 24 11.29 19.70 -3.10
C PRO A 24 10.84 18.34 -2.56
N LEU A 25 11.27 17.24 -3.18
CA LEU A 25 10.95 15.89 -2.69
C LEU A 25 11.55 15.62 -1.31
N ARG A 26 12.80 16.03 -1.07
CA ARG A 26 13.43 15.94 0.25
C ARG A 26 12.71 16.81 1.28
N ALA A 27 12.30 18.01 0.90
CA ALA A 27 11.53 18.89 1.77
C ALA A 27 10.17 18.27 2.15
N ASP A 28 9.51 17.60 1.20
CA ASP A 28 8.24 16.91 1.42
C ASP A 28 8.37 15.71 2.37
N LEU A 29 9.45 14.92 2.23
CA LEU A 29 9.76 13.80 3.14
C LEU A 29 10.14 14.27 4.56
N ALA A 30 10.69 15.49 4.67
CA ALA A 30 11.11 16.09 5.93
C ALA A 30 9.99 16.79 6.72
N LYS A 31 8.77 16.85 6.18
CA LYS A 31 7.62 17.47 6.85
C LYS A 31 7.33 16.79 8.19
N LYS A 32 7.23 17.59 9.26
CA LYS A 32 6.88 17.12 10.61
C LYS A 32 5.54 16.39 10.69
N ASN A 33 4.61 16.76 9.81
CA ASN A 33 3.28 16.15 9.75
C ASN A 33 3.25 14.82 8.96
N GLY A 34 4.41 14.35 8.50
CA GLY A 34 4.56 13.16 7.66
C GLY A 34 4.27 13.43 6.19
N PHE A 35 4.61 12.47 5.33
CA PHE A 35 4.29 12.48 3.92
C PHE A 35 3.09 11.56 3.62
N PRO A 36 2.17 11.96 2.73
CA PRO A 36 0.99 11.17 2.42
C PRO A 36 1.34 9.89 1.68
N LEU A 37 0.66 8.80 2.03
CA LEU A 37 0.79 7.49 1.42
C LEU A 37 -0.60 6.95 1.05
N THR A 38 -0.66 6.29 -0.10
CA THR A 38 -1.80 5.48 -0.52
C THR A 38 -1.37 4.03 -0.52
N VAL A 39 -2.10 3.17 0.19
CA VAL A 39 -1.81 1.74 0.24
C VAL A 39 -2.86 0.98 -0.54
N GLU A 40 -2.41 0.18 -1.50
CA GLU A 40 -3.27 -0.68 -2.29
C GLU A 40 -2.93 -2.15 -2.04
N VAL A 41 -3.92 -2.91 -1.58
CA VAL A 41 -3.83 -4.36 -1.35
C VAL A 41 -4.73 -5.06 -2.35
N LYS A 42 -4.16 -5.98 -3.13
CA LYS A 42 -4.89 -6.86 -4.02
C LYS A 42 -4.80 -8.29 -3.51
N THR A 43 -5.94 -8.90 -3.25
CA THR A 43 -6.02 -10.32 -2.90
C THR A 43 -7.04 -11.03 -3.78
N MET A 44 -6.89 -12.34 -3.95
CA MET A 44 -7.88 -13.20 -4.59
C MET A 44 -8.28 -14.27 -3.59
N VAL A 45 -9.57 -14.36 -3.29
CA VAL A 45 -10.11 -15.36 -2.37
C VAL A 45 -10.92 -16.40 -3.15
N GLN A 46 -10.82 -17.64 -2.71
CA GLN A 46 -11.61 -18.75 -3.19
C GLN A 46 -12.14 -19.50 -1.96
N VAL A 47 -13.43 -19.78 -1.95
CA VAL A 47 -14.08 -20.53 -0.88
C VAL A 47 -14.34 -21.94 -1.37
N GLN A 48 -14.03 -22.93 -0.54
CA GLN A 48 -14.33 -24.33 -0.82
C GLN A 48 -15.24 -24.87 0.29
N LEU A 49 -16.43 -25.33 -0.09
CA LEU A 49 -17.42 -25.93 0.80
C LEU A 49 -17.65 -27.37 0.33
N GLY A 50 -17.01 -28.33 1.00
CA GLY A 50 -16.99 -29.74 0.57
C GLY A 50 -16.34 -29.91 -0.82
N LYS A 51 -17.10 -30.48 -1.76
CA LYS A 51 -16.67 -30.64 -3.17
C LYS A 51 -16.93 -29.39 -4.04
N LEU A 52 -17.70 -28.43 -3.54
CA LEU A 52 -18.03 -27.19 -4.26
C LEU A 52 -16.93 -26.15 -4.05
N LYS A 53 -16.30 -25.74 -5.15
CA LYS A 53 -15.33 -24.63 -5.19
C LYS A 53 -16.01 -23.40 -5.78
N THR A 54 -15.97 -22.27 -5.06
CA THR A 54 -16.44 -21.00 -5.62
C THR A 54 -15.43 -20.45 -6.64
N LYS A 55 -15.91 -19.57 -7.52
CA LYS A 55 -15.00 -18.84 -8.43
C LYS A 55 -14.16 -17.87 -7.61
N ARG A 56 -12.92 -17.62 -8.07
CA ARG A 56 -12.01 -16.65 -7.44
C ARG A 56 -12.65 -15.27 -7.48
N VAL A 57 -12.81 -14.66 -6.30
CA VAL A 57 -13.25 -13.27 -6.15
C VAL A 57 -12.01 -12.44 -5.84
N GLY A 58 -11.72 -11.45 -6.67
CA GLY A 58 -10.68 -10.48 -6.37
C GLY A 58 -11.21 -9.45 -5.37
N ILE A 59 -10.40 -9.09 -4.37
CA ILE A 59 -10.67 -7.98 -3.45
C ILE A 59 -9.53 -6.99 -3.62
N ARG A 60 -9.88 -5.73 -3.94
CA ARG A 60 -8.94 -4.61 -3.90
C ARG A 60 -9.32 -3.74 -2.72
N VAL A 61 -8.36 -3.47 -1.85
CA VAL A 61 -8.50 -2.48 -0.78
C VAL A 61 -7.56 -1.34 -1.10
N THR A 62 -8.09 -0.12 -1.18
CA THR A 62 -7.30 1.10 -1.36
C THR A 62 -7.53 1.98 -0.14
N CYS A 63 -6.46 2.29 0.60
CA CYS A 63 -6.51 3.14 1.77
C CYS A 63 -5.74 4.44 1.51
N ASP A 64 -6.47 5.56 1.57
CA ASP A 64 -5.93 6.92 1.50
C ASP A 64 -5.77 7.52 2.89
N GLY A 65 -5.02 8.62 3.01
CA GLY A 65 -4.91 9.37 4.26
C GLY A 65 -3.92 8.79 5.29
N ILE A 66 -3.17 7.75 4.90
CA ILE A 66 -2.04 7.23 5.68
C ILE A 66 -0.89 8.23 5.58
N ARG A 67 -0.15 8.44 6.67
CA ARG A 67 1.06 9.26 6.64
C ARG A 67 2.27 8.46 7.09
N GLY A 68 3.31 8.50 6.26
CA GLY A 68 4.63 7.96 6.57
C GLY A 68 5.53 9.02 7.18
N PHE A 69 6.56 8.57 7.88
CA PHE A 69 7.59 9.43 8.45
C PHE A 69 8.94 8.87 8.08
N GLN A 70 9.87 9.77 7.75
CA GLN A 70 11.25 9.37 7.52
C GLN A 70 11.86 8.81 8.81
N PRO A 71 12.71 7.78 8.72
CA PRO A 71 13.49 7.35 9.86
C PRO A 71 14.43 8.46 10.32
N LYS A 72 14.61 8.57 11.64
CA LYS A 72 15.45 9.63 12.26
C LYS A 72 16.90 9.61 11.75
N ASN A 73 17.41 8.46 11.34
CA ASN A 73 18.68 8.34 10.64
C ASN A 73 18.54 7.33 9.48
N ALA A 74 19.37 7.50 8.45
CA ALA A 74 19.36 6.62 7.27
C ALA A 74 19.85 5.19 7.57
N THR A 75 20.57 5.01 8.68
CA THR A 75 21.19 3.73 9.08
C THR A 75 20.37 2.92 10.09
N SER A 76 19.25 3.47 10.59
CA SER A 76 18.38 2.75 11.54
C SER A 76 17.66 1.62 10.82
N LYS A 77 17.83 0.42 11.37
CA LYS A 77 17.05 -0.77 10.98
C LYS A 77 15.65 -0.76 11.60
N THR A 78 15.36 0.19 12.48
CA THR A 78 14.06 0.33 13.13
C THR A 78 13.10 1.10 12.21
N PRO A 79 11.99 0.48 11.78
CA PRO A 79 10.98 1.17 10.98
C PRO A 79 10.33 2.28 11.80
N THR A 80 9.99 3.40 11.14
CA THR A 80 9.24 4.48 11.79
C THR A 80 7.75 4.24 11.59
N PRO A 81 6.96 4.14 12.68
CA PRO A 81 5.52 3.95 12.56
C PRO A 81 4.86 5.13 11.84
N GLY A 82 3.97 4.81 10.90
CA GLY A 82 3.08 5.80 10.28
C GLY A 82 1.85 6.09 11.12
N THR A 83 1.07 7.10 10.73
CA THR A 83 -0.26 7.36 11.31
C THR A 83 -1.36 6.89 10.38
N THR A 84 -2.38 6.24 10.95
CA THR A 84 -3.56 5.74 10.23
C THR A 84 -4.88 6.35 10.73
N THR A 85 -4.84 7.31 11.67
CA THR A 85 -6.03 7.90 12.30
C THR A 85 -7.04 8.47 11.30
N ASN A 86 -6.56 9.02 10.18
CA ASN A 86 -7.39 9.59 9.11
C ASN A 86 -7.49 8.67 7.89
N ALA A 87 -7.13 7.39 8.03
CA ALA A 87 -7.12 6.47 6.91
C ALA A 87 -8.55 6.15 6.46
N LYS A 88 -8.82 6.32 5.16
CA LYS A 88 -10.10 5.96 4.54
C LYS A 88 -9.86 4.82 3.58
N CYS A 89 -10.40 3.64 3.89
CA CYS A 89 -10.22 2.44 3.09
C CYS A 89 -11.48 2.17 2.25
N LYS A 90 -11.30 2.14 0.93
CA LYS A 90 -12.30 1.69 -0.03
C LYS A 90 -12.04 0.24 -0.40
N VAL A 91 -13.12 -0.55 -0.45
CA VAL A 91 -13.07 -1.96 -0.86
C VAL A 91 -13.81 -2.12 -2.18
N ASP A 92 -13.10 -2.57 -3.22
CA ASP A 92 -13.68 -2.91 -4.51
C ASP A 92 -13.65 -4.43 -4.72
N LEU A 93 -14.83 -5.04 -4.88
CA LEU A 93 -14.96 -6.46 -5.24
C LEU A 93 -14.84 -6.60 -6.77
N ARG A 94 -13.88 -7.41 -7.21
CA ARG A 94 -13.66 -7.78 -8.61
C ARG A 94 -14.23 -9.17 -8.86
N ILE A 95 -15.53 -9.20 -9.14
CA ILE A 95 -16.24 -10.42 -9.50
C ILE A 95 -16.15 -10.59 -11.02
N LYS A 96 -15.58 -11.72 -11.49
CA LYS A 96 -15.77 -12.14 -12.89
C LYS A 96 -17.19 -12.68 -13.02
N ILE A 97 -18.16 -11.82 -13.34
CA ILE A 97 -19.57 -12.19 -13.52
C ILE A 97 -19.66 -13.25 -14.63
N TRP A 98 -20.19 -14.43 -14.30
CA TRP A 98 -20.63 -15.42 -15.28
C TRP A 98 -21.91 -16.08 -14.76
N LYS A 99 -22.93 -16.13 -15.63
CA LYS A 99 -24.26 -16.70 -15.40
C LYS A 99 -24.14 -18.04 -14.65
N PHE A 100 -24.80 -18.11 -13.49
CA PHE A 100 -25.12 -19.40 -12.87
C PHE A 100 -26.19 -20.05 -13.76
N THR A 101 -25.80 -20.99 -14.62
CA THR A 101 -26.76 -21.98 -15.11
C THR A 101 -26.97 -22.96 -13.97
N PHE A 102 -28.16 -22.92 -13.40
CA PHE A 102 -28.66 -23.93 -12.46
C PHE A 102 -28.76 -25.29 -13.16
#